data_AF-A0A914NVD1-F1
#
_entry.id   AF-A0A914NVD1-F1
#
_cell.length_a   1.000
_cell.length_b   1.000
_cell.length_c   1.000
_cell.angle_alpha   90.00
_cell.angle_beta   90.00
_cell.angle_gamma   90.00
#
_symmetry.space_group_name_H-M   'P 1'
#
loop_
_entity.id
_entity.type
_entity.pdbx_description
1 polymer ?
#
loop_
_entity_poly.entity_id
_entity_poly.type
_entity_poly.pdbx_seq_one_letter_code
_entity_poly.pdbx_strand_id
1 'polypeptide(L)'
;MYAYGLEESGEYIEAEKQAKMGLQLQRQDCWSTHAIAHCMEMASDFKNGINFLESTENDWSQCKLLHGHNYWHNALFYIEKGDFEAALTIYDNKLAPKTSKKSFTLMELIDASSLLSRLELERINVGRERWEGLIPLIEPHIGDQIIAFNDAHIAMVLSKLDNESIDGRGNLAYLHAKNISNFVG
;
A
#
# COMPACT_ATOMS: atom_id res chain seq x y z
N MET A 1 -3.97 15.49 -11.33
CA MET A 1 -3.83 14.56 -12.48
C MET A 1 -2.73 14.93 -13.48
N TYR A 2 -2.56 16.19 -13.90
CA TYR A 2 -1.48 16.53 -14.85
C TYR A 2 -0.08 16.22 -14.30
N ALA A 3 0.22 16.62 -13.06
CA ALA A 3 1.48 16.30 -12.39
C ALA A 3 1.76 14.78 -12.30
N TYR A 4 0.74 13.99 -11.97
CA TYR A 4 0.82 12.52 -11.95
C TYR A 4 1.18 11.95 -13.32
N GLY A 5 0.53 12.41 -14.40
CA GLY A 5 0.88 11.94 -15.75
C GLY A 5 2.32 12.29 -16.18
N LEU A 6 2.84 13.44 -15.75
CA LEU A 6 4.24 13.81 -15.98
C LEU A 6 5.19 12.91 -15.20
N GLU A 7 4.87 12.64 -13.94
CA GLU A 7 5.65 11.79 -13.04
C GLU A 7 5.74 10.35 -13.57
N GLU A 8 4.62 9.74 -13.95
CA GLU A 8 4.57 8.42 -14.60
C GLU A 8 5.33 8.37 -15.94
N SER A 9 5.54 9.53 -16.58
CA SER A 9 6.31 9.66 -17.82
C SER A 9 7.81 9.96 -17.59
N GLY A 10 8.26 10.02 -16.33
CA GLY A 10 9.65 10.32 -15.97
C GLY A 10 10.03 11.81 -15.98
N GLU A 11 9.06 12.71 -16.15
CA GLU A 11 9.28 14.16 -16.22
C GLU A 11 9.22 14.80 -14.81
N TYR A 12 10.05 14.30 -13.88
CA TYR A 12 9.94 14.58 -12.44
C TYR A 12 10.05 16.06 -12.07
N ILE A 13 10.93 16.82 -12.72
CA ILE A 13 11.12 18.26 -12.42
C ILE A 13 9.84 19.05 -12.74
N GLU A 14 9.22 18.78 -13.90
CA GLU A 14 7.98 19.47 -14.27
C GLU A 14 6.80 18.93 -13.46
N ALA A 15 6.77 17.63 -13.16
CA ALA A 15 5.75 17.03 -12.30
C ALA A 15 5.72 17.70 -10.92
N GLU A 16 6.86 17.82 -10.25
CA GLU A 16 6.96 18.43 -8.92
C GLU A 16 6.51 19.90 -8.96
N LYS A 17 6.91 20.65 -10.00
CA LYS A 17 6.49 22.04 -10.19
C LYS A 17 4.97 22.15 -10.35
N GLN A 18 4.36 21.33 -11.19
CA GLN A 18 2.92 21.34 -11.41
C GLN A 18 2.15 20.90 -10.16
N ALA A 19 2.65 19.93 -9.42
CA ALA A 19 2.06 19.49 -8.17
C ALA A 19 2.12 20.59 -7.09
N LYS A 20 3.24 21.31 -6.97
CA LYS A 20 3.35 22.47 -6.07
C LYS A 20 2.35 23.56 -6.41
N MET A 21 2.14 23.84 -7.70
CA MET A 21 1.09 24.76 -8.14
C MET A 21 -0.31 24.26 -7.77
N GLY A 22 -0.56 22.94 -7.90
CA GLY A 22 -1.79 22.30 -7.44
C GLY A 22 -2.05 22.54 -5.95
N LEU A 23 -1.05 22.29 -5.10
CA LEU A 23 -1.16 22.51 -3.65
C LEU A 23 -1.32 23.98 -3.25
N GLN A 24 -0.77 24.92 -4.03
CA GLN A 24 -1.01 26.35 -3.82
C GLN A 24 -2.49 26.73 -4.04
N LEU A 25 -3.17 26.06 -4.97
CA LEU A 25 -4.59 26.29 -5.26
C LEU A 25 -5.51 25.50 -4.33
N GLN A 26 -5.15 24.26 -4.03
CA GLN A 26 -5.89 23.35 -3.17
C GLN A 26 -4.92 22.51 -2.33
N ARG A 27 -4.73 22.92 -1.07
CA ARG A 27 -3.81 22.24 -0.14
C ARG A 27 -4.17 20.77 0.12
N GLN A 28 -5.45 20.42 0.06
CA GLN A 28 -5.93 19.06 0.31
C GLN A 28 -5.85 18.15 -0.93
N ASP A 29 -5.22 18.60 -2.02
CA ASP A 29 -5.03 17.78 -3.22
C ASP A 29 -3.98 16.69 -2.98
N CYS A 30 -4.48 15.54 -2.53
CA CYS A 30 -3.70 14.33 -2.28
C CYS A 30 -3.03 13.75 -3.54
N TRP A 31 -3.54 14.01 -4.75
CA TRP A 31 -2.83 13.61 -5.99
C TRP A 31 -1.58 14.45 -6.21
N SER A 32 -1.65 15.75 -5.93
CA SER A 32 -0.48 16.62 -5.98
C SER A 32 0.53 16.25 -4.88
N THR A 33 0.06 15.89 -3.69
CA THR A 33 0.93 15.37 -2.62
C THR A 33 1.63 14.09 -3.06
N HIS A 34 0.89 13.12 -3.60
CA HIS A 34 1.42 11.86 -4.12
C HIS A 34 2.49 12.09 -5.20
N ALA A 35 2.21 12.94 -6.20
CA ALA A 35 3.17 13.23 -7.26
C ALA A 35 4.48 13.85 -6.71
N ILE A 36 4.41 14.71 -5.69
CA ILE A 36 5.62 15.24 -5.03
C ILE A 36 6.36 14.13 -4.29
N ALA A 37 5.66 13.26 -3.57
CA ALA A 37 6.28 12.13 -2.88
C ALA A 37 7.02 11.22 -3.87
N HIS A 38 6.40 10.86 -4.99
CA HIS A 38 7.04 10.10 -6.06
C HIS A 38 8.28 10.81 -6.62
N CYS A 39 8.19 12.12 -6.91
CA CYS A 39 9.35 12.89 -7.40
C CYS A 39 10.52 12.86 -6.39
N MET A 40 10.22 12.95 -5.09
CA MET A 40 11.23 12.85 -4.03
C MET A 40 11.81 11.43 -3.90
N GLU A 41 11.00 10.39 -4.10
CA GLU A 41 11.46 9.01 -4.19
C GLU A 41 12.46 8.83 -5.34
N MET A 42 12.09 9.26 -6.54
CA MET A 42 12.90 9.13 -7.75
C MET A 42 14.19 9.97 -7.69
N ALA A 43 14.19 11.06 -6.94
CA ALA A 43 15.38 11.88 -6.67
C ALA A 43 16.23 11.37 -5.48
N SER A 44 15.80 10.28 -4.81
CA SER A 44 16.39 9.78 -3.57
C SER A 44 16.47 10.83 -2.45
N ASP A 45 15.54 11.80 -2.44
CA ASP A 45 15.46 12.87 -1.44
C ASP A 45 14.50 12.49 -0.30
N PHE A 46 14.76 11.32 0.29
CA PHE A 46 13.89 10.70 1.29
C PHE A 46 13.70 11.56 2.55
N LYS A 47 14.75 12.30 2.95
CA LYS A 47 14.70 13.17 4.13
C LYS A 47 13.70 14.31 3.93
N ASN A 48 13.72 14.97 2.77
CA ASN A 48 12.76 16.02 2.49
C ASN A 48 11.38 15.44 2.18
N GLY A 49 11.31 14.23 1.59
CA GLY A 49 10.07 13.44 1.44
C GLY A 49 9.33 13.22 2.76
N ILE A 50 10.03 12.71 3.78
CA ILE A 50 9.47 12.52 5.12
C ILE A 50 8.99 13.84 5.69
N ASN A 51 9.85 14.86 5.70
CA ASN A 51 9.49 16.18 6.25
C ASN A 51 8.25 16.77 5.54
N PHE A 52 8.16 16.63 4.22
CA PHE A 52 7.02 17.11 3.44
C PHE A 52 5.74 16.37 3.82
N LEU A 53 5.74 15.04 3.79
CA LEU A 53 4.56 14.23 4.09
C LEU A 53 4.08 14.43 5.53
N GLU A 54 4.99 14.46 6.50
CA GLU A 54 4.63 14.62 7.92
C GLU A 54 4.18 16.05 8.24
N SER A 55 4.86 17.08 7.72
CA SER A 55 4.47 18.48 7.98
C SER A 55 3.15 18.88 7.32
N THR A 56 2.69 18.11 6.32
CA THR A 56 1.45 18.36 5.59
C THR A 56 0.38 17.31 5.84
N GLU A 57 0.58 16.37 6.79
CA GLU A 57 -0.32 15.24 7.07
C GLU A 57 -1.78 15.68 7.21
N ASN A 58 -2.03 16.74 7.98
CA ASN A 58 -3.38 17.26 8.21
C ASN A 58 -4.10 17.74 6.93
N ASP A 59 -3.36 18.10 5.88
CA ASP A 59 -3.92 18.54 4.61
C ASP A 59 -4.36 17.33 3.77
N TRP A 60 -3.46 16.38 3.52
CA TRP A 60 -3.73 15.27 2.60
C TRP A 60 -4.39 14.04 3.25
N SER A 61 -4.32 13.87 4.58
CA SER A 61 -4.88 12.68 5.25
C SER A 61 -6.41 12.60 5.21
N GLN A 62 -7.09 13.71 4.90
CA GLN A 62 -8.55 13.77 4.78
C GLN A 62 -9.05 13.10 3.48
N CYS A 63 -8.15 12.87 2.53
CA CYS A 63 -8.46 12.34 1.21
C CYS A 63 -8.65 10.82 1.21
N LYS A 64 -9.89 10.37 1.06
CA LYS A 64 -10.28 8.94 1.14
C LYS A 64 -9.56 8.01 0.16
N LEU A 65 -9.19 8.47 -1.03
CA LEU A 65 -8.68 7.59 -2.09
C LEU A 65 -7.17 7.37 -2.04
N LEU A 66 -6.39 8.36 -1.57
CA LEU A 66 -4.93 8.33 -1.64
C LEU A 66 -4.23 8.54 -0.30
N HIS A 67 -4.95 8.75 0.81
CA HIS A 67 -4.27 8.91 2.10
C HIS A 67 -3.41 7.68 2.43
N GLY A 68 -3.91 6.46 2.17
CA GLY A 68 -3.18 5.21 2.43
C GLY A 68 -1.88 5.20 1.62
N HIS A 69 -1.99 5.45 0.33
CA HIS A 69 -0.85 5.46 -0.57
C HIS A 69 0.20 6.54 -0.23
N ASN A 70 -0.22 7.72 0.25
CA ASN A 70 0.72 8.72 0.75
C ASN A 70 1.45 8.26 2.02
N TYR A 71 0.78 7.54 2.94
CA TYR A 71 1.48 6.90 4.07
C TYR A 71 2.41 5.78 3.60
N TRP A 72 2.08 5.07 2.52
CA TRP A 72 2.95 4.05 1.94
C TRP A 72 4.27 4.66 1.44
N HIS A 73 4.25 5.77 0.69
CA HIS A 73 5.49 6.48 0.34
C HIS A 73 6.25 6.96 1.57
N ASN A 74 5.56 7.46 2.59
CA ASN A 74 6.23 7.87 3.83
C ASN A 74 6.99 6.67 4.44
N ALA A 75 6.36 5.49 4.52
CA ALA A 75 7.01 4.28 5.00
C ALA A 75 8.18 3.85 4.11
N LEU A 76 8.07 3.96 2.79
CA LEU A 76 9.20 3.68 1.88
C LEU A 76 10.41 4.57 2.17
N PHE A 77 10.21 5.86 2.41
CA PHE A 77 11.32 6.75 2.76
C PHE A 77 12.04 6.35 4.04
N TYR A 78 11.32 5.75 5.01
CA TYR A 78 11.93 5.19 6.20
C TYR A 78 12.68 3.88 5.93
N ILE A 79 12.17 3.01 5.04
CA ILE A 79 12.88 1.82 4.56
C ILE A 79 14.21 2.22 3.90
N GLU A 80 14.19 3.18 2.99
CA GLU A 80 15.38 3.65 2.27
C GLU A 80 16.44 4.28 3.19
N LYS A 81 16.02 4.79 4.36
CA LYS A 81 16.92 5.28 5.41
C LYS A 81 17.39 4.21 6.39
N GLY A 82 16.90 2.98 6.27
CA GLY A 82 17.18 1.87 7.19
C GLY A 82 16.45 1.98 8.53
N ASP A 83 15.44 2.84 8.65
CA ASP A 83 14.62 2.99 9.86
C ASP A 83 13.33 2.15 9.72
N PHE A 84 13.51 0.84 9.79
CA PHE A 84 12.44 -0.13 9.55
C PHE A 84 11.35 -0.13 10.62
N GLU A 85 11.69 0.27 11.85
CA GLU A 85 10.73 0.39 12.95
C GLU A 85 9.74 1.55 12.70
N ALA A 86 10.21 2.67 12.17
CA ALA A 86 9.33 3.76 11.75
C ALA A 86 8.39 3.32 10.60
N ALA A 87 8.92 2.58 9.61
CA ALA A 87 8.11 2.03 8.52
C ALA A 87 7.02 1.07 9.03
N LEU A 88 7.37 0.15 9.95
CA LEU A 88 6.40 -0.75 10.60
C LEU A 88 5.38 0.01 11.44
N THR A 89 5.80 1.06 12.14
CA THR A 89 4.89 1.92 12.92
C THR A 89 3.86 2.61 12.02
N ILE A 90 4.27 3.06 10.81
CA ILE A 90 3.34 3.62 9.82
C ILE A 90 2.40 2.54 9.32
N TYR A 91 2.90 1.33 9.00
CA TYR A 91 2.05 0.21 8.60
C TYR A 91 0.96 -0.04 9.64
N ASP A 92 1.32 -0.29 10.90
CA ASP A 92 0.39 -0.69 11.96
C ASP A 92 -0.67 0.40 12.24
N ASN A 93 -0.27 1.67 12.19
CA ASN A 93 -1.15 2.77 12.55
C ASN A 93 -2.03 3.26 11.38
N LYS A 94 -1.55 3.14 10.14
CA LYS A 94 -2.12 3.86 9.00
C LYS A 94 -2.57 2.96 7.85
N LEU A 95 -1.95 1.79 7.66
CA LEU A 95 -2.21 0.90 6.52
C LEU A 95 -2.87 -0.42 6.94
N ALA A 96 -2.56 -0.91 8.14
CA ALA A 96 -3.07 -2.18 8.64
C ALA A 96 -4.61 -2.16 8.67
N PRO A 97 -5.26 -3.25 8.24
CA PRO A 97 -6.72 -3.33 8.28
C PRO A 97 -7.20 -3.25 9.72
N LYS A 98 -7.91 -2.17 10.06
CA LYS A 98 -8.49 -2.02 11.39
C LYS A 98 -9.79 -2.81 11.44
N THR A 99 -10.03 -3.51 12.54
CA THR A 99 -11.23 -4.32 12.84
C THR A 99 -12.56 -3.55 12.79
N SER A 100 -12.53 -2.23 12.54
CA SER A 100 -13.73 -1.42 12.33
C SER A 100 -14.32 -1.66 10.93
N LYS A 101 -15.64 -1.86 10.87
CA LYS A 101 -16.49 -2.16 9.69
C LYS A 101 -16.49 -1.10 8.56
N LYS A 102 -15.41 -0.35 8.34
CA LYS A 102 -15.24 0.47 7.14
C LYS A 102 -14.83 -0.45 5.99
N SER A 103 -15.44 -0.23 4.83
CA SER A 103 -15.07 -0.93 3.59
C SER A 103 -13.61 -0.60 3.27
N PHE A 104 -12.73 -1.53 3.58
CA PHE A 104 -11.34 -1.49 3.17
C PHE A 104 -11.27 -1.69 1.65
N THR A 105 -10.36 -1.00 0.99
CA THR A 105 -10.26 -0.93 -0.46
C THR A 105 -9.15 -1.83 -0.99
N LEU A 106 -9.25 -2.22 -2.26
CA LEU A 106 -8.22 -3.01 -2.92
C LEU A 106 -6.88 -2.25 -3.01
N MET A 107 -6.91 -0.91 -3.07
CA MET A 107 -5.72 -0.07 -3.02
C MET A 107 -5.00 -0.21 -1.67
N GLU A 108 -5.73 -0.16 -0.56
CA GLU A 108 -5.13 -0.34 0.77
C GLU A 108 -4.52 -1.75 0.94
N LEU A 109 -5.05 -2.78 0.25
CA LEU A 109 -4.47 -4.13 0.25
C LEU A 109 -3.12 -4.13 -0.49
N ILE A 110 -3.07 -3.48 -1.65
CA ILE A 110 -1.87 -3.36 -2.49
C ILE A 110 -0.77 -2.63 -1.72
N ASP A 111 -1.09 -1.49 -1.11
CA ASP A 111 -0.16 -0.73 -0.28
C ASP A 111 0.37 -1.58 0.88
N ALA A 112 -0.52 -2.22 1.64
CA ALA A 112 -0.16 -3.03 2.80
C ALA A 112 0.72 -4.24 2.41
N SER A 113 0.28 -5.04 1.44
CA SER A 113 0.99 -6.25 1.02
C SER A 113 2.34 -5.95 0.37
N SER A 114 2.44 -4.87 -0.42
CA SER A 114 3.72 -4.47 -1.02
C SER A 114 4.70 -3.96 0.04
N LEU A 115 4.24 -3.19 1.03
CA LEU A 115 5.11 -2.69 2.09
C LEU A 115 5.67 -3.82 2.95
N LEU A 116 4.83 -4.78 3.37
CA LEU A 116 5.28 -5.96 4.11
C LEU A 116 6.31 -6.77 3.31
N SER A 117 6.04 -6.98 2.01
CA SER A 117 6.97 -7.70 1.12
C SER A 117 8.33 -7.02 1.05
N ARG A 118 8.36 -5.68 0.95
CA ARG A 118 9.61 -4.90 0.90
C ARG A 118 10.42 -4.99 2.19
N LEU A 119 9.75 -4.89 3.34
CA LEU A 119 10.41 -5.07 4.64
C LEU A 119 11.02 -6.48 4.78
N GLU A 120 10.34 -7.52 4.29
CA GLU A 120 10.91 -8.88 4.29
C GLU A 120 12.09 -9.02 3.33
N LEU A 121 12.12 -8.31 2.19
CA LEU A 121 13.28 -8.27 1.30
C LEU A 121 14.50 -7.65 1.99
N GLU A 122 14.27 -6.67 2.87
CA GLU A 122 15.27 -6.12 3.80
C GLU A 122 15.57 -7.03 5.01
N ARG A 123 15.04 -8.26 5.00
CA ARG A 123 15.21 -9.29 6.05
C ARG A 123 14.63 -8.89 7.41
N ILE A 124 13.67 -7.97 7.42
CA ILE A 124 12.93 -7.57 8.61
C ILE A 124 11.84 -8.59 8.88
N ASN A 125 11.74 -9.05 10.13
CA ASN A 125 10.66 -9.93 10.55
C ASN A 125 9.39 -9.10 10.76
N VAL A 126 8.49 -9.13 9.80
CA VAL A 126 7.21 -8.41 9.85
C VAL A 126 6.14 -9.15 10.67
N GLY A 127 6.37 -10.40 11.07
CA GLY A 127 5.42 -11.19 11.85
C GLY A 127 4.22 -11.72 11.05
N ARG A 128 3.76 -12.92 11.44
CA ARG A 128 2.65 -13.61 10.77
C ARG A 128 1.31 -12.87 10.90
N GLU A 129 1.06 -12.24 12.04
CA GLU A 129 -0.19 -11.55 12.34
C GLU A 129 -0.50 -10.43 11.34
N ARG A 130 0.52 -9.72 10.84
CA ARG A 130 0.34 -8.63 9.85
C ARG A 130 -0.15 -9.18 8.51
N TRP A 131 0.36 -10.34 8.09
CA TRP A 131 -0.10 -11.04 6.88
C TRP A 131 -1.49 -11.63 7.05
N GLU A 132 -1.76 -12.28 8.18
CA GLU A 132 -3.08 -12.86 8.49
C GLU A 132 -4.16 -11.78 8.56
N GLY A 133 -3.82 -10.57 9.03
CA GLY A 133 -4.71 -9.42 9.02
C GLY A 133 -5.20 -9.03 7.62
N LEU A 134 -4.48 -9.39 6.55
CA LEU A 134 -4.88 -9.10 5.16
C LEU A 134 -5.85 -10.15 4.58
N ILE A 135 -6.01 -11.31 5.20
CA ILE A 135 -6.85 -12.42 4.68
C ILE A 135 -8.30 -12.00 4.42
N PRO A 136 -9.00 -11.34 5.36
CA PRO A 136 -10.41 -10.99 5.15
C PRO A 136 -10.65 -10.06 3.96
N LEU A 137 -9.58 -9.40 3.50
CA LEU A 137 -9.63 -8.45 2.39
C LEU A 137 -9.45 -9.12 1.05
N ILE A 138 -8.68 -10.21 0.98
CA ILE A 138 -8.49 -10.94 -0.26
C ILE A 138 -9.60 -11.96 -0.50
N GLU A 139 -10.24 -12.50 0.56
CA GLU A 139 -11.28 -13.54 0.45
C GLU A 139 -12.35 -13.24 -0.63
N PRO A 140 -12.90 -12.01 -0.74
CA PRO A 140 -13.89 -11.69 -1.76
C PRO A 140 -13.34 -11.65 -3.20
N HIS A 141 -12.03 -11.54 -3.38
CA HIS A 141 -11.38 -11.20 -4.66
C HIS A 141 -10.53 -12.32 -5.28
N ILE A 142 -10.35 -13.45 -4.59
CA ILE A 142 -9.51 -14.58 -5.03
C ILE A 142 -9.93 -15.14 -6.42
N GLY A 143 -11.18 -14.93 -6.83
CA GLY A 143 -11.72 -15.40 -8.10
C GLY A 143 -11.95 -14.31 -9.17
N ASP A 144 -11.67 -13.04 -8.88
CA ASP A 144 -11.98 -11.95 -9.81
C ASP A 144 -11.13 -12.06 -11.09
N GLN A 145 -9.81 -12.20 -10.95
CA GLN A 145 -8.85 -12.40 -12.06
C GLN A 145 -8.97 -11.35 -13.19
N ILE A 146 -9.34 -10.12 -12.83
CA ILE A 146 -9.62 -9.03 -13.79
C ILE A 146 -8.36 -8.20 -14.09
N ILE A 147 -7.50 -7.99 -13.10
CA ILE A 147 -6.33 -7.10 -13.19
C ILE A 147 -5.12 -7.81 -12.58
N ALA A 148 -4.16 -8.18 -13.42
CA ALA A 148 -2.97 -8.92 -13.03
C ALA A 148 -2.16 -8.25 -11.89
N PHE A 149 -2.17 -6.92 -11.83
CA PHE A 149 -1.53 -6.16 -10.75
C PHE A 149 -2.16 -6.49 -9.39
N ASN A 150 -3.48 -6.56 -9.31
CA ASN A 150 -4.18 -6.89 -8.07
C ASN A 150 -3.96 -8.37 -7.71
N ASP A 151 -4.01 -9.24 -8.71
CA ASP A 151 -3.79 -10.68 -8.53
C ASP A 151 -2.39 -10.97 -7.97
N ALA A 152 -1.37 -10.23 -8.39
CA ALA A 152 -0.01 -10.35 -7.86
C ALA A 152 0.05 -10.03 -6.36
N HIS A 153 -0.64 -8.98 -5.90
CA HIS A 153 -0.67 -8.60 -4.48
C HIS A 153 -1.50 -9.59 -3.64
N ILE A 154 -2.60 -10.12 -4.19
CA ILE A 154 -3.35 -11.21 -3.57
C ILE A 154 -2.45 -12.45 -3.42
N ALA A 155 -1.69 -12.80 -4.46
CA ALA A 155 -0.75 -13.92 -4.44
C ALA A 155 0.37 -13.73 -3.41
N MET A 156 0.87 -12.50 -3.22
CA MET A 156 1.83 -12.19 -2.14
C MET A 156 1.25 -12.59 -0.79
N VAL A 157 0.02 -12.17 -0.47
CA VAL A 157 -0.63 -12.52 0.81
C VAL A 157 -0.83 -14.04 0.93
N LEU A 158 -1.37 -14.69 -0.09
CA LEU A 158 -1.62 -16.14 -0.08
C LEU A 158 -0.33 -16.94 0.15
N SER A 159 0.77 -16.54 -0.50
CA SER A 159 2.06 -17.25 -0.39
C SER A 159 2.61 -17.31 1.05
N LYS A 160 2.20 -16.37 1.91
CA LYS A 160 2.65 -16.27 3.30
C LYS A 160 1.87 -17.19 4.23
N LEU A 161 0.75 -17.74 3.76
CA LEU A 161 -0.11 -18.67 4.50
C LEU A 161 0.25 -20.13 4.23
N ASP A 162 0.96 -20.42 3.14
CA ASP A 162 1.21 -21.80 2.68
C ASP A 162 2.35 -22.52 3.43
N ASN A 163 3.09 -21.84 4.31
CA ASN A 163 4.21 -22.42 5.06
C ASN A 163 3.83 -23.45 6.15
N GLU A 164 2.54 -23.82 6.28
CA GLU A 164 2.09 -24.91 7.17
C GLU A 164 1.57 -26.16 6.42
N SER A 165 1.61 -26.21 5.09
CA SER A 165 1.32 -27.46 4.36
C SER A 165 2.51 -27.87 3.49
N ILE A 166 3.07 -29.05 3.76
CA ILE A 166 4.14 -29.67 2.96
C ILE A 166 3.69 -29.98 1.50
N ASP A 167 2.46 -29.63 1.11
CA ASP A 167 1.93 -29.87 -0.24
C ASP A 167 1.40 -28.64 -1.00
N GLY A 168 1.42 -27.42 -0.45
CA GLY A 168 1.00 -26.20 -1.16
C GLY A 168 -0.44 -26.24 -1.70
N ARG A 169 -1.29 -27.16 -1.23
CA ARG A 169 -2.67 -27.34 -1.66
C ARG A 169 -3.69 -27.05 -0.54
N GLY A 170 -3.24 -26.84 0.69
CA GLY A 170 -4.11 -26.75 1.87
C GLY A 170 -5.05 -25.54 1.87
N ASN A 171 -4.55 -24.33 1.57
CA ASN A 171 -5.34 -23.10 1.80
C ASN A 171 -6.17 -22.64 0.60
N LEU A 172 -5.67 -22.78 -0.63
CA LEU A 172 -6.46 -22.54 -1.84
C LEU A 172 -7.64 -23.53 -1.95
N ALA A 173 -7.45 -24.80 -1.55
CA ALA A 173 -8.53 -25.78 -1.50
C ALA A 173 -9.54 -25.49 -0.37
N TYR A 174 -9.07 -25.01 0.79
CA TYR A 174 -9.94 -24.57 1.89
C TYR A 174 -10.81 -23.36 1.48
N LEU A 175 -10.22 -22.36 0.81
CA LEU A 175 -10.94 -21.17 0.33
C LEU A 175 -11.90 -21.52 -0.83
N HIS A 176 -11.51 -22.42 -1.75
CA HIS A 176 -12.43 -22.97 -2.76
C HIS A 176 -13.59 -23.77 -2.13
N ALA A 177 -13.33 -24.60 -1.13
CA ALA A 177 -14.36 -25.41 -0.46
C ALA A 177 -15.39 -24.52 0.27
N LYS A 178 -14.94 -23.41 0.88
CA LYS A 178 -15.80 -22.41 1.54
C LYS A 178 -16.71 -21.68 0.54
N ASN A 179 -16.23 -21.42 -0.68
CA ASN A 179 -17.03 -20.84 -1.75
C ASN A 179 -18.08 -21.81 -2.33
N ILE A 180 -17.79 -23.12 -2.38
CA ILE A 180 -18.76 -24.13 -2.83
C ILE A 180 -19.91 -24.31 -1.82
N SER A 181 -19.64 -24.21 -0.51
CA SER A 181 -20.70 -24.30 0.51
C SER A 181 -21.72 -23.15 0.48
N ASN A 182 -21.39 -22.00 -0.12
CA ASN A 182 -22.30 -20.86 -0.25
C ASN A 182 -23.22 -20.94 -1.49
N PHE A 183 -23.03 -21.93 -2.37
CA PHE A 183 -23.86 -22.14 -3.57
C PHE A 183 -24.90 -23.26 -3.41
N VAL A 184 -24.89 -23.98 -2.29
CA VAL A 184 -25.77 -25.15 -2.05
C VAL A 184 -26.65 -24.97 -0.80
N GLY A 185 -26.83 -23.73 -0.33
CA GLY A 185 -27.72 -23.37 0.78
C GLY A 185 -28.97 -22.64 0.32
#